data_AF-A0A564Y0Z6-F1
#
_entry.id   AF-A0A564Y0Z6-F1
#
_cell.length_a   1.000
_cell.length_b   1.000
_cell.length_c   1.000
_cell.angle_alpha   90.00
_cell.angle_beta   90.00
_cell.angle_gamma   90.00
#
_symmetry.space_group_name_H-M   'P 1'
#
loop_
_entity.id
_entity.type
_entity.pdbx_description
1 polymer ?
#
loop_
_entity_poly.entity_id
_entity_poly.type
_entity_poly.pdbx_seq_one_letter_code
_entity_poly.pdbx_strand_id
1 'polypeptide(L)'
;MCLAEGRKTAKELPIASSLKFSSSTEEKGQSTESQERLATFDCFGNALQVHILNPDCSEVEIRRQLLVSGDRNVIAIQNKLVFIGEWRSVNNPVSKSADVMDISTGQVSFLPDMIKARRL
;
A
#
# COMPACT_ATOMS: atom_id res chain seq x y z
N MET A 1 -48.34 5.40 -23.29
CA MET A 1 -49.03 4.49 -22.34
C MET A 1 -48.73 3.08 -22.81
N CYS A 2 -47.81 2.37 -22.15
CA CYS A 2 -47.53 0.96 -22.39
C CYS A 2 -47.33 0.28 -21.04
N LEU A 3 -48.31 -0.53 -20.63
CA LEU A 3 -48.25 -1.46 -19.51
C LEU A 3 -47.69 -2.78 -20.02
N ALA A 4 -46.78 -3.40 -19.25
CA ALA A 4 -46.48 -4.82 -19.38
C ALA A 4 -46.23 -5.40 -17.97
N GLU A 5 -46.96 -6.46 -17.67
CA GLU A 5 -47.10 -7.13 -16.39
C GLU A 5 -45.87 -7.98 -16.00
N GLY A 6 -45.83 -8.31 -14.71
CA GLY A 6 -44.66 -8.81 -13.99
C GLY A 6 -44.27 -10.28 -14.20
N ARG A 7 -43.10 -10.62 -13.65
CA ARG A 7 -42.73 -11.98 -13.24
C ARG A 7 -41.95 -11.97 -11.92
N LYS A 8 -42.34 -12.92 -11.07
CA LYS A 8 -41.92 -13.19 -9.69
C LYS A 8 -40.48 -13.71 -9.58
N THR A 9 -39.89 -13.40 -8.41
CA THR A 9 -38.88 -14.15 -7.63
C THR A 9 -37.52 -14.43 -8.28
N ALA A 10 -36.51 -13.68 -7.85
CA ALA A 10 -35.15 -14.20 -7.67
C ALA A 10 -34.79 -13.99 -6.19
N LYS A 11 -34.42 -15.08 -5.53
CA LYS A 11 -34.12 -15.15 -4.09
C LYS A 11 -32.97 -14.20 -3.76
N GLU A 12 -33.17 -13.41 -2.72
CA GLU A 12 -32.12 -12.71 -1.99
C GLU A 12 -31.08 -13.77 -1.56
N LEU A 13 -29.88 -13.72 -2.12
CA LEU A 13 -28.75 -14.47 -1.61
C LEU A 13 -28.09 -13.59 -0.55
N PRO A 14 -28.14 -13.93 0.74
CA PRO A 14 -27.27 -13.28 1.71
C PRO A 14 -25.86 -13.79 1.44
N ILE A 15 -25.03 -13.00 0.77
CA ILE A 15 -23.57 -13.21 0.81
C ILE A 15 -23.11 -12.73 2.18
N ALA A 16 -23.39 -13.55 3.20
CA ALA A 16 -22.69 -13.48 4.46
C ALA A 16 -21.25 -13.94 4.18
N SER A 17 -20.37 -12.99 3.81
CA SER A 17 -18.93 -13.21 3.88
C SER A 17 -18.54 -13.24 5.36
N SER A 18 -18.83 -14.36 6.02
CA SER A 18 -18.23 -14.69 7.30
C SER A 18 -16.82 -15.17 6.98
N LEU A 19 -15.84 -14.27 7.09
CA LEU A 19 -14.44 -14.65 7.24
C LEU A 19 -14.33 -15.40 8.58
N LYS A 20 -14.51 -16.72 8.52
CA LYS A 20 -14.12 -17.60 9.63
C LYS A 20 -12.60 -17.71 9.59
N PHE A 21 -11.92 -16.98 10.45
CA PHE A 21 -10.57 -17.36 10.85
C PHE A 21 -10.68 -18.72 11.54
N SER A 22 -10.26 -19.79 10.87
CA SER A 22 -10.14 -21.09 11.50
C SER A 22 -9.01 -21.03 12.52
N SER A 23 -9.33 -21.09 13.81
CA SER A 23 -8.33 -21.25 14.87
C SER A 23 -7.61 -22.58 14.67
N SER A 24 -6.30 -22.55 14.42
CA SER A 24 -5.46 -23.73 14.53
C SER A 24 -5.45 -24.18 15.99
N THR A 25 -5.72 -25.46 16.21
CA THR A 25 -5.60 -26.11 17.51
C THR A 25 -4.22 -25.81 18.10
N GLU A 26 -4.20 -25.26 19.30
CA GLU A 26 -2.99 -24.90 20.04
C GLU A 26 -2.07 -26.13 20.19
N GLU A 27 -0.93 -26.12 19.51
CA GLU A 27 0.29 -26.54 20.20
C GLU A 27 0.69 -25.37 21.09
N LYS A 28 0.94 -25.64 22.37
CA LYS A 28 1.38 -24.68 23.38
C LYS A 28 2.83 -24.25 23.08
N GLY A 29 3.01 -23.56 21.96
CA GLY A 29 4.22 -22.87 21.53
C GLY A 29 3.83 -21.41 21.36
N GLN A 30 4.67 -20.50 21.84
CA GLN A 30 4.45 -19.06 21.81
C GLN A 30 3.82 -18.62 20.48
N SER A 31 2.62 -18.05 20.54
CA SER A 31 2.06 -17.30 19.42
C SER A 31 3.04 -16.16 19.15
N THR A 32 3.91 -16.31 18.15
CA THR A 32 4.67 -15.19 17.61
C THR A 32 3.68 -14.28 16.92
N GLU A 33 3.24 -13.26 17.65
CA GLU A 33 2.48 -12.15 17.13
C GLU A 33 3.13 -11.64 15.84
N SER A 34 2.36 -11.56 14.76
CA SER A 34 2.88 -11.20 13.45
C SER A 34 3.51 -9.81 13.51
N GLN A 35 4.75 -9.69 13.04
CA GLN A 35 5.44 -8.40 12.94
C GLN A 35 5.06 -7.63 11.66
N GLU A 36 4.06 -8.11 10.92
CA GLU A 36 3.55 -7.44 9.73
C GLU A 36 2.88 -6.11 10.11
N ARG A 37 3.05 -5.11 9.26
CA ARG A 37 2.55 -3.75 9.51
C ARG A 37 1.80 -3.24 8.30
N LEU A 38 0.72 -2.51 8.54
CA LEU A 38 -0.04 -1.86 7.50
C LEU A 38 0.59 -0.50 7.16
N ALA A 39 0.86 -0.28 5.88
CA ALA A 39 1.23 1.04 5.36
C ALA A 39 0.08 1.61 4.53
N THR A 40 -0.34 2.84 4.83
CA THR A 40 -1.33 3.59 4.07
C THR A 40 -0.71 4.83 3.44
N PHE A 41 -1.30 5.26 2.33
CA PHE A 41 -0.77 6.31 1.48
C PHE A 41 -1.86 7.31 1.13
N ASP A 42 -1.65 8.57 1.51
CA ASP A 42 -2.56 9.67 1.18
C ASP A 42 -1.87 10.66 0.25
N CYS A 43 -2.52 11.02 -0.85
CA CYS A 43 -2.03 12.05 -1.76
C CYS A 43 -2.61 13.41 -1.37
N PHE A 44 -1.73 14.36 -1.02
CA PHE A 44 -2.08 15.75 -0.72
C PHE A 44 -1.31 16.69 -1.65
N GLY A 45 -1.94 17.12 -2.74
CA GLY A 45 -1.30 17.97 -3.74
C GLY A 45 -0.13 17.26 -4.42
N ASN A 46 1.07 17.80 -4.27
CA ASN A 46 2.33 17.24 -4.80
C ASN A 46 3.13 16.45 -3.74
N ALA A 47 2.47 16.01 -2.68
CA ALA A 47 3.09 15.23 -1.62
C ALA A 47 2.32 13.93 -1.38
N LEU A 48 3.07 12.86 -1.14
CA LEU A 48 2.56 11.58 -0.68
C LEU A 48 2.84 11.47 0.81
N GLN A 49 1.80 11.32 1.60
CA GLN A 49 1.91 11.04 3.01
C GLN A 49 1.85 9.54 3.23
N VAL A 50 2.88 9.00 3.87
CA VAL A 50 3.02 7.59 4.23
C VAL A 50 2.75 7.46 5.72
N HIS A 51 1.84 6.58 6.09
CA HIS A 51 1.55 6.23 7.48
C HIS A 51 1.79 4.75 7.66
N ILE A 52 2.55 4.36 8.66
CA ILE A 52 2.79 2.95 9.01
C ILE A 52 2.19 2.75 10.39
N LEU A 53 1.24 1.83 10.45
CA LEU A 53 0.56 1.49 11.69
C LEU A 53 1.38 0.47 12.48
N ASN A 54 1.13 0.40 13.78
CA ASN A 54 1.59 -0.71 14.61
C ASN A 54 0.99 -2.04 14.08
N PRO A 55 1.55 -3.21 14.47
CA PRO A 55 1.07 -4.51 14.01
C PRO A 55 -0.44 -4.74 14.25
N ASP A 56 -0.99 -4.19 15.33
CA ASP A 56 -2.42 -4.27 15.66
C ASP A 56 -3.31 -3.30 14.87
N CYS A 57 -2.73 -2.47 14.01
CA CYS A 57 -3.42 -1.46 13.21
C CYS A 57 -4.25 -0.45 14.02
N SER A 58 -3.90 -0.23 15.30
CA SER A 58 -4.65 0.64 16.22
C SER A 58 -4.11 2.07 16.24
N GLU A 59 -2.83 2.27 15.94
CA GLU A 59 -2.20 3.60 15.91
C GLU A 59 -1.15 3.71 14.80
N VAL A 60 -0.87 4.96 14.40
CA VAL A 60 0.21 5.28 13.44
C VAL A 60 1.51 5.47 14.21
N GLU A 61 2.46 4.54 14.04
CA GLU A 61 3.79 4.65 14.63
C GLU A 61 4.71 5.57 13.83
N ILE A 62 4.61 5.52 12.50
CA ILE A 62 5.49 6.28 11.61
C ILE A 62 4.66 7.08 10.63
N ARG A 63 4.95 8.39 10.57
CA ARG A 63 4.38 9.30 9.58
C ARG A 63 5.51 9.98 8.81
N ARG A 64 5.46 9.89 7.48
CA ARG A 64 6.41 10.58 6.60
C ARG A 64 5.70 11.27 5.45
N GLN A 65 6.29 12.37 5.01
CA GLN A 65 5.87 13.06 3.80
C GLN A 65 6.98 12.91 2.76
N LEU A 66 6.61 12.40 1.60
CA LEU A 66 7.48 12.30 0.44
C LEU A 66 7.04 13.33 -0.58
N LEU A 67 7.98 14.09 -1.14
CA LEU A 67 7.70 14.94 -2.29
C LEU A 67 7.51 14.04 -3.51
N VAL A 68 6.32 14.13 -4.11
CA VAL A 68 5.95 13.32 -5.25
C VAL A 68 5.60 14.25 -6.40
N SER A 69 6.45 14.24 -7.42
CA SER A 69 6.04 14.65 -8.76
C SER A 69 5.73 13.39 -9.55
N GLY A 70 4.55 13.31 -10.15
CA GLY A 70 4.13 12.19 -10.99
C GLY A 70 3.68 10.93 -10.26
N ASP A 71 3.36 9.91 -11.05
CA ASP A 71 2.90 8.62 -10.54
C ASP A 71 4.07 7.84 -9.91
N ARG A 72 3.80 7.21 -8.77
CA ARG A 72 4.75 6.32 -8.08
C ARG A 72 4.14 4.95 -7.85
N ASN A 73 4.92 3.91 -8.14
CA ASN A 73 4.66 2.57 -7.67
C ASN A 73 5.33 2.37 -6.31
N VAL A 74 4.69 1.64 -5.42
CA VAL A 74 5.26 1.29 -4.11
C VAL A 74 5.31 -0.22 -4.00
N ILE A 75 6.46 -0.75 -3.58
CA ILE A 75 6.68 -2.18 -3.39
C ILE A 75 7.23 -2.40 -1.99
N ALA A 76 6.67 -3.36 -1.25
CA ALA A 76 7.24 -3.82 0.00
C ALA A 76 8.25 -4.94 -0.28
N ILE A 77 9.48 -4.77 0.21
CA ILE A 77 10.55 -5.77 0.12
C ILE A 77 11.21 -5.87 1.49
N GLN A 78 11.06 -7.03 2.15
CA GLN A 78 11.50 -7.22 3.52
C GLN A 78 10.93 -6.12 4.45
N ASN A 79 11.77 -5.49 5.27
CA ASN A 79 11.40 -4.42 6.19
C ASN A 79 11.51 -3.02 5.56
N LYS A 80 11.25 -2.90 4.25
CA LYS A 80 11.44 -1.66 3.49
C LYS A 80 10.33 -1.43 2.48
N LEU A 81 10.00 -0.16 2.28
CA LEU A 81 9.14 0.30 1.19
C LEU A 81 10.00 0.94 0.11
N VAL A 82 9.85 0.50 -1.13
CA VAL A 82 10.55 1.04 -2.29
C VAL A 82 9.55 1.82 -3.14
N PHE A 83 9.81 3.11 -3.31
CA PHE A 83 9.02 4.03 -4.10
C PHE A 83 9.70 4.23 -5.45
N ILE A 84 9.08 3.78 -6.53
CA ILE A 84 9.62 3.86 -7.89
C ILE A 84 8.75 4.83 -8.67
N GLY A 85 9.32 5.94 -9.10
CA GLY A 85 8.55 7.06 -9.65
C GLY A 85 9.19 7.72 -10.84
N GLU A 86 8.34 8.40 -11.60
CA GLU A 86 8.76 9.32 -12.65
C GLU A 86 8.81 10.74 -12.07
N TRP A 87 10.01 11.28 -11.82
CA TRP A 87 10.14 12.68 -11.42
C TRP A 87 9.96 13.58 -12.64
N ARG A 88 8.78 14.19 -12.77
CA ARG A 88 8.50 15.21 -13.79
C ARG A 88 8.74 16.59 -13.20
N SER A 89 9.94 17.11 -13.42
CA SER A 89 10.18 18.55 -13.34
C SER A 89 9.81 19.18 -14.69
N VAL A 90 9.11 20.31 -14.66
CA VAL A 90 8.68 21.07 -15.85
C VAL A 90 9.85 21.38 -16.81
N ASN A 91 11.08 21.44 -16.28
CA ASN A 91 12.27 21.88 -16.99
C ASN A 91 13.38 20.82 -17.12
N ASN A 92 13.19 19.59 -16.63
CA ASN A 92 14.24 18.56 -16.68
C ASN A 92 13.75 17.29 -17.39
N PRO A 93 14.69 16.53 -18.00
CA PRO A 93 14.36 15.24 -18.57
C PRO A 93 13.73 14.32 -17.52
N VAL A 94 12.82 13.48 -17.98
CA VAL A 94 12.15 12.44 -17.20
C VAL A 94 13.19 11.62 -16.42
N SER A 95 13.23 11.80 -15.10
CA SER A 95 14.06 10.97 -14.23
C SER A 95 13.24 9.83 -13.63
N LYS A 96 13.83 8.62 -13.63
CA LYS A 96 13.30 7.46 -12.94
C LYS A 96 14.06 7.32 -11.63
N SER A 97 13.53 7.94 -10.59
CA SER A 97 14.10 7.86 -9.25
C SER A 97 13.49 6.67 -8.49
N ALA A 98 14.29 6.12 -7.59
CA ALA A 98 13.83 5.13 -6.64
C ALA A 98 14.23 5.57 -5.24
N ASP A 99 13.28 5.60 -4.32
CA ASP A 99 13.52 5.96 -2.93
C ASP A 99 13.20 4.74 -2.07
N VAL A 100 14.02 4.48 -1.05
CA VAL A 100 13.85 3.34 -0.15
C VAL A 100 13.60 3.88 1.25
N MET A 101 12.48 3.50 1.84
CA MET A 101 12.13 3.83 3.22
C MET A 101 12.28 2.60 4.10
N ASP A 102 12.98 2.77 5.22
CA ASP A 102 13.05 1.75 6.25
C ASP A 102 11.82 1.85 7.17
N ILE A 103 11.07 0.75 7.33
CA ILE A 103 9.80 0.78 8.08
C ILE A 103 9.99 0.73 9.60
N SER A 104 11.21 0.53 10.10
CA SER A 104 11.50 0.58 11.54
C SER A 104 11.83 1.99 12.03
N THR A 105 12.42 2.82 11.16
CA THR A 105 12.88 4.19 11.48
C THR A 105 12.11 5.28 10.73
N GLY A 106 11.40 4.88 9.67
CA GLY A 106 10.83 5.77 8.69
C GLY A 106 11.86 6.57 7.90
N GLN A 107 13.16 6.23 7.97
CA GLN A 107 14.20 6.96 7.25
C GLN A 107 14.13 6.64 5.76
N VAL A 108 14.29 7.67 4.92
CA VAL A 108 14.23 7.56 3.47
C VAL A 108 15.64 7.77 2.89
N SER A 109 16.05 6.86 2.02
CA SER A 109 17.32 6.90 1.28
C SER A 109 17.01 6.99 -0.21
N PHE A 110 17.67 7.93 -0.91
CA PHE A 110 17.50 8.13 -2.35
C PHE A 110 18.47 7.25 -3.11
N LEU A 111 17.98 6.48 -4.08
CA LEU A 111 18.82 5.70 -4.99
C LEU A 111 19.16 6.54 -6.23
N PRO A 112 20.32 6.28 -6.87
CA PRO A 112 20.69 6.95 -8.10
C PRO A 112 19.70 6.66 -9.24
N ASP A 113 19.56 7.62 -10.15
CA ASP A 113 18.68 7.55 -11.31
C ASP A 113 18.85 6.23 -12.08
N MET A 114 17.76 5.47 -12.16
CA MET A 114 17.76 4.14 -12.79
C MET A 114 17.59 4.20 -14.31
N ILE A 115 17.68 5.39 -14.93
CA ILE A 115 17.50 5.60 -16.38
C ILE A 115 18.45 4.70 -17.20
N LYS A 116 19.65 4.42 -16.67
CA LYS A 116 20.65 3.55 -17.34
C LYS A 116 20.47 2.05 -17.08
N ALA A 117 19.60 1.65 -16.15
CA ALA A 117 19.45 0.25 -15.75
C ALA A 117 18.62 -0.60 -16.75
N ARG A 118 17.93 0.02 -17.72
CA ARG A 118 17.17 -0.68 -18.77
C ARG A 118 17.95 -0.89 -20.08
N ARG A 119 19.25 -1.18 -19.99
CA ARG A 119 20.00 -1.71 -21.14
C ARG A 119 20.17 -3.22 -20.94
N LEU A 120 19.21 -3.99 -21.45
CA LEU A 120 19.36 -5.42 -21.73
C LEU A 120 19.76 -5.57 -23.19
#